data_AF-A0ABD1E297-F1
#
_entry.id   AF-A0ABD1E297-F1
#
_cell.length_a   1.000
_cell.length_b   1.000
_cell.length_c   1.000
_cell.angle_alpha   90.00
_cell.angle_beta   90.00
_cell.angle_gamma   90.00
#
_symmetry.space_group_name_H-M   'P 1'
#
loop_
_entity.id
_entity.type
_entity.pdbx_description
1 polymer ?
#
loop_
_entity_poly.entity_id
_entity_poly.type
_entity_poly.pdbx_seq_one_letter_code
_entity_poly.pdbx_strand_id
1 'polypeptide(L)'
;MGLKVTSKKIPPTQLGCKCLWACRSITLEYRVEFFNEFYKLADYSKQQGSLQRFIHPQIIKRRRHGKYEHPSESRRSHSFSYCLTLSGGSDVRVCLKTFCNTFAVTPRRVQFVGEKILVDKMDMSEKRGGARYSFSDQTAWTYKIIEHIATFFYGNAY
;
A
#
# COMPACT_ATOMS: atom_id res chain seq x y z
N MET A 1 25.04 15.47 -7.42
CA MET A 1 24.30 16.39 -6.52
C MET A 1 22.93 15.78 -6.24
N GLY A 2 22.63 15.45 -4.98
CA GLY A 2 21.38 14.77 -4.60
C GLY A 2 20.18 15.72 -4.58
N LEU A 3 19.03 15.25 -5.06
CA LEU A 3 17.76 15.97 -4.96
C LEU A 3 17.40 16.14 -3.48
N LYS A 4 17.44 17.37 -2.96
CA LYS A 4 16.85 17.70 -1.66
C LYS A 4 15.33 17.72 -1.82
N VAL A 5 14.68 16.58 -1.63
CA VAL A 5 13.23 16.53 -1.48
C VAL A 5 12.90 17.17 -0.13
N THR A 6 12.48 18.43 -0.15
CA THR A 6 12.39 19.36 1.00
C THR A 6 11.54 18.85 2.17
N SER A 7 10.68 17.86 1.96
CA SER A 7 9.74 17.35 2.95
C SER A 7 9.91 15.86 3.28
N LYS A 8 10.89 15.16 2.69
CA LYS A 8 11.09 13.71 2.89
C LYS A 8 12.48 13.41 3.42
N LYS A 9 12.54 12.52 4.42
CA LYS A 9 13.80 12.06 5.00
C LYS A 9 14.52 11.16 3.99
N ILE A 10 15.77 11.51 3.70
CA ILE A 10 16.69 10.68 2.92
C ILE A 10 16.81 9.30 3.61
N PRO A 11 17.03 8.20 2.86
CA PRO A 11 17.24 6.89 3.45
C PRO A 11 18.33 6.94 4.53
N PRO A 12 18.11 6.28 5.69
CA PRO A 12 19.05 6.35 6.81
C PRO A 12 20.40 5.76 6.42
N THR A 13 21.50 6.36 6.87
CA THR A 13 22.87 5.91 6.56
C THR A 13 23.06 4.43 6.87
N GLN A 14 22.54 3.96 8.01
CA GLN A 14 22.63 2.57 8.46
C GLN A 14 21.27 1.86 8.45
N LEU A 15 21.29 0.55 8.17
CA LEU A 15 20.13 -0.32 8.26
C LEU A 15 20.11 -1.04 9.62
N GLY A 16 19.16 -0.67 10.48
CA GLY A 16 18.98 -1.25 11.81
C GLY A 16 18.13 -2.53 11.85
N CYS A 17 18.20 -3.41 10.84
CA CYS A 17 17.42 -4.66 10.84
C CYS A 17 18.31 -5.91 10.98
N LYS A 18 17.82 -6.91 11.72
CA LYS A 18 18.49 -8.20 11.96
C LYS A 18 17.82 -9.38 11.21
N CYS A 19 17.09 -9.10 10.14
CA CYS A 19 16.39 -10.14 9.39
C CYS A 19 17.34 -10.99 8.52
N LEU A 20 16.87 -12.18 8.15
CA LEU A 20 17.56 -13.15 7.28
C LEU A 20 17.66 -12.71 5.81
N TRP A 21 16.92 -11.68 5.41
CA TRP A 21 16.88 -11.18 4.03
C TRP A 21 18.12 -10.35 3.67
N ALA A 22 18.31 -10.11 2.38
CA ALA A 22 19.47 -9.40 1.81
C ALA A 22 19.49 -7.89 2.07
N CYS A 23 18.82 -7.42 3.13
CA CYS A 23 18.77 -6.01 3.50
C CYS A 23 20.16 -5.40 3.65
N ARG A 24 21.14 -6.15 4.20
CA ARG A 24 22.51 -5.67 4.40
C ARG A 24 23.29 -5.50 3.10
N SER A 25 22.90 -6.22 2.05
CA SER A 25 23.52 -6.16 0.73
C SER A 25 23.12 -4.91 -0.06
N ILE A 26 22.06 -4.23 0.36
CA ILE A 26 21.59 -2.97 -0.24
C ILE A 26 22.37 -1.81 0.40
N THR A 27 23.36 -1.29 -0.31
CA THR A 27 24.20 -0.16 0.15
C THR A 27 23.40 1.12 0.29
N LEU A 28 23.97 2.14 0.96
CA LEU A 28 23.34 3.45 1.05
C LEU A 28 23.18 4.10 -0.33
N GLU A 29 24.17 3.96 -1.19
CA GLU A 29 24.19 4.52 -2.55
C GLU A 29 22.98 4.03 -3.36
N TYR A 30 22.75 2.72 -3.43
CA TYR A 30 21.56 2.17 -4.11
C TYR A 30 20.26 2.68 -3.52
N ARG A 31 20.18 2.80 -2.19
CA ARG A 31 18.95 3.32 -1.56
C ARG A 31 18.69 4.76 -1.93
N VAL A 32 19.74 5.56 -2.00
CA VAL A 32 19.67 6.96 -2.43
C VAL A 32 19.29 7.05 -3.91
N GLU A 33 19.79 6.17 -4.77
CA GLU A 33 19.37 6.07 -6.18
C GLU A 33 17.88 5.76 -6.29
N PHE A 34 17.41 4.68 -5.66
CA PHE A 34 15.99 4.33 -5.63
C PHE A 34 15.12 5.48 -5.11
N PHE A 35 15.56 6.13 -4.03
CA PHE A 35 14.87 7.30 -3.47
C PHE A 35 14.78 8.44 -4.50
N ASN A 36 15.90 8.78 -5.14
CA ASN A 36 15.95 9.85 -6.11
C ASN A 36 15.08 9.55 -7.32
N GLU A 37 15.16 8.36 -7.90
CA GLU A 37 14.31 7.93 -9.02
C GLU A 37 12.83 7.96 -8.66
N PHE A 38 12.49 7.47 -7.47
CA PHE A 38 11.12 7.45 -6.98
C PHE A 38 10.54 8.85 -6.82
N TYR A 39 11.29 9.78 -6.22
CA TYR A 39 10.82 11.14 -5.98
C TYR A 39 10.93 12.06 -7.20
N LYS A 40 11.79 11.73 -8.19
CA LYS A 40 11.81 12.39 -9.52
C LYS A 40 10.45 12.31 -10.22
N LEU A 41 9.64 11.29 -9.93
CA LEU A 41 8.32 11.13 -10.55
C LEU A 41 7.36 12.27 -10.21
N ALA A 42 7.54 12.94 -9.06
CA ALA A 42 6.74 14.05 -8.51
C ALA A 42 5.21 13.85 -8.39
N ASP A 43 4.67 12.76 -8.94
CA ASP A 43 3.25 12.40 -8.94
C ASP A 43 3.00 11.17 -8.05
N TYR A 44 1.94 11.23 -7.24
CA TYR A 44 1.62 10.19 -6.28
C TYR A 44 1.21 8.86 -6.93
N SER A 45 0.47 8.91 -8.03
CA SER A 45 -0.03 7.74 -8.75
C SER A 45 1.11 7.03 -9.49
N LYS A 46 1.99 7.79 -10.15
CA LYS A 46 3.23 7.29 -10.76
C LYS A 46 4.15 6.64 -9.71
N GLN A 47 4.27 7.27 -8.54
CA GLN A 47 4.98 6.66 -7.41
C GLN A 47 4.35 5.34 -6.97
N GLN A 48 3.01 5.26 -6.83
CA GLN A 48 2.36 3.99 -6.50
C GLN A 48 2.64 2.90 -7.54
N GLY A 49 2.56 3.25 -8.84
CA GLY A 49 2.92 2.33 -9.93
C GLY A 49 4.40 1.91 -9.89
N SER A 50 5.30 2.80 -9.47
CA SER A 50 6.71 2.44 -9.24
C SER A 50 6.87 1.42 -8.12
N LEU A 51 6.20 1.60 -6.97
CA LEU A 51 6.24 0.63 -5.87
C LEU A 51 5.72 -0.75 -6.27
N GLN A 52 4.67 -0.80 -7.10
CA GLN A 52 4.06 -2.04 -7.56
C GLN A 52 5.07 -2.99 -8.20
N ARG A 53 6.04 -2.46 -8.95
CA ARG A 53 7.09 -3.25 -9.63
C ARG A 53 7.95 -4.09 -8.67
N PHE A 54 8.02 -3.68 -7.41
CA PHE A 54 8.86 -4.29 -6.39
C PHE A 54 8.09 -5.12 -5.36
N ILE A 55 6.75 -5.17 -5.47
CA ILE A 55 5.87 -5.84 -4.52
C ILE A 55 5.25 -7.05 -5.20
N HIS A 56 5.57 -8.23 -4.69
CA HIS A 56 5.07 -9.49 -5.26
C HIS A 56 4.17 -10.21 -4.24
N PRO A 57 2.92 -10.52 -4.60
CA PRO A 57 2.06 -11.34 -3.76
C PRO A 57 2.61 -12.77 -3.70
N GLN A 58 2.47 -13.40 -2.53
CA GLN A 58 2.96 -14.74 -2.22
C GLN A 58 1.84 -15.51 -1.53
N ILE A 59 1.48 -16.66 -2.09
CA ILE A 59 0.45 -17.54 -1.52
C ILE A 59 0.98 -18.15 -0.21
N ILE A 60 0.17 -18.08 0.85
CA ILE A 60 0.53 -18.69 2.13
C ILE A 60 0.35 -20.22 2.02
N LYS A 61 1.48 -20.94 1.95
CA LYS A 61 1.49 -22.41 1.80
C LYS A 61 1.19 -23.16 3.10
N ARG A 62 1.71 -22.69 4.24
CA ARG A 62 1.47 -23.30 5.56
C ARG A 62 0.63 -22.36 6.41
N ARG A 63 -0.56 -22.81 6.78
CA ARG A 63 -1.47 -22.10 7.69
C ARG A 63 -1.41 -22.78 9.05
N ARG A 64 -1.28 -22.00 10.12
CA ARG A 64 -1.54 -22.53 11.47
C ARG A 64 -3.05 -22.61 11.61
N HIS A 65 -3.57 -23.79 11.96
CA HIS A 65 -5.00 -24.12 11.98
C HIS A 65 -5.85 -22.94 12.50
N GLY A 66 -6.77 -22.45 11.66
CA GLY A 66 -7.83 -21.56 12.07
C GLY A 66 -9.16 -22.28 11.97
N LYS A 67 -10.17 -21.78 12.68
CA LYS A 67 -11.56 -22.27 12.64
C LYS A 67 -12.21 -21.87 11.31
N TYR A 68 -11.80 -22.48 10.21
CA TYR A 68 -12.43 -22.30 8.89
C TYR A 68 -12.43 -23.66 8.18
N GLU A 69 -13.55 -23.99 7.54
CA GLU A 69 -13.75 -25.27 6.84
C GLU A 69 -12.95 -25.27 5.53
N HIS A 70 -12.92 -24.14 4.83
CA HIS A 70 -12.18 -23.97 3.59
C HIS A 70 -11.07 -22.89 3.67
N PRO A 71 -9.86 -23.15 3.14
CA PRO A 71 -8.77 -22.17 3.15
C PRO A 71 -9.06 -20.83 2.43
N SER A 72 -10.06 -20.81 1.55
CA SER A 72 -10.57 -19.62 0.85
C SER A 72 -11.30 -18.65 1.78
N GLU A 73 -11.83 -19.11 2.90
CA GLU A 73 -12.52 -18.30 3.90
C GLU A 73 -11.56 -17.48 4.77
N SER A 74 -10.26 -17.79 4.71
CA SER A 74 -9.25 -17.05 5.46
C SER A 74 -9.10 -15.62 4.92
N ARG A 75 -9.30 -14.64 5.81
CA ARG A 75 -8.98 -13.22 5.55
C ARG A 75 -7.50 -12.97 5.24
N ARG A 76 -6.59 -13.91 5.54
CA ARG A 76 -5.17 -13.86 5.15
C ARG A 76 -4.84 -15.05 4.24
N SER A 77 -5.10 -14.87 2.95
CA SER A 77 -4.72 -15.82 1.89
C SER A 77 -3.35 -15.52 1.29
N HIS A 78 -2.92 -14.25 1.34
CA HIS A 78 -1.68 -13.77 0.72
C HIS A 78 -0.74 -13.09 1.73
N SER A 79 0.54 -13.16 1.42
CA SER A 79 1.61 -12.34 2.00
C SER A 79 2.31 -11.58 0.86
N PHE A 80 3.18 -10.64 1.18
CA PHE A 80 3.93 -9.88 0.18
C PHE A 80 5.43 -10.03 0.39
N SER A 81 6.16 -10.21 -0.71
CA SER A 81 7.62 -10.08 -0.77
C SER A 81 8.00 -8.78 -1.45
N TYR A 82 9.08 -8.16 -0.94
CA TYR A 82 9.61 -6.90 -1.45
C TYR A 82 10.97 -7.17 -2.06
N CYS A 83 11.12 -6.93 -3.36
CA CYS A 83 12.34 -7.21 -4.11
C CYS A 83 12.92 -5.92 -4.67
N LEU A 84 14.24 -5.71 -4.52
CA LEU A 84 14.95 -4.57 -5.09
C LEU A 84 16.03 -5.09 -6.04
N THR A 85 16.18 -4.44 -7.19
CA THR A 85 17.17 -4.82 -8.20
C THR A 85 18.53 -4.19 -7.89
N LEU A 86 19.59 -4.99 -7.89
CA LEU A 86 20.98 -4.52 -7.76
C LEU A 86 21.56 -4.12 -9.13
N SER A 87 22.71 -3.43 -9.15
CA SER A 87 23.41 -2.98 -10.37
C SER A 87 23.78 -4.08 -11.36
N GLY A 88 23.77 -5.36 -10.94
CA GLY A 88 23.97 -6.52 -11.81
C GLY A 88 22.68 -7.12 -12.39
N GLY A 89 21.53 -6.45 -12.23
CA GLY A 89 20.22 -6.96 -12.64
C GLY A 89 19.65 -8.06 -11.73
N SER A 90 20.31 -8.33 -10.60
CA SER A 90 19.88 -9.36 -9.65
C SER A 90 18.84 -8.79 -8.68
N ASP A 91 17.67 -9.42 -8.60
CA ASP A 91 16.65 -9.04 -7.63
C ASP A 91 16.92 -9.67 -6.27
N VAL A 92 16.97 -8.84 -5.24
CA VAL A 92 17.17 -9.29 -3.86
C VAL A 92 15.97 -8.97 -2.99
N ARG A 93 15.55 -9.96 -2.21
CA ARG A 93 14.45 -9.79 -1.26
C ARG A 93 14.89 -9.00 -0.04
N VAL A 94 14.10 -8.03 0.36
CA VAL A 94 14.28 -7.21 1.56
C VAL A 94 13.06 -7.28 2.48
N CYS A 95 13.23 -6.87 3.74
CA CYS A 95 12.11 -6.74 4.67
C CYS A 95 11.33 -5.44 4.42
N LEU A 96 10.09 -5.39 4.90
CA LEU A 96 9.22 -4.22 4.78
C LEU A 96 9.87 -2.95 5.34
N LYS A 97 10.60 -3.06 6.46
CA LYS A 97 11.27 -1.92 7.10
C LYS A 97 12.33 -1.30 6.19
N THR A 98 13.20 -2.14 5.63
CA THR A 98 14.24 -1.69 4.69
C THR A 98 13.61 -1.08 3.45
N PHE A 99 12.58 -1.74 2.89
CA PHE A 99 11.84 -1.21 1.74
C PHE A 99 11.24 0.18 2.02
N CYS A 100 10.54 0.33 3.14
CA CYS A 100 9.96 1.62 3.56
C CYS A 100 11.03 2.70 3.76
N ASN A 101 12.16 2.34 4.36
CA ASN A 101 13.28 3.26 4.57
C ASN A 101 13.94 3.68 3.25
N THR A 102 14.03 2.78 2.26
CA THR A 102 14.57 3.08 0.93
C THR A 102 13.72 4.11 0.19
N PHE A 103 12.39 3.96 0.20
CA PHE A 103 11.49 4.88 -0.51
C PHE A 103 10.93 6.02 0.36
N ALA A 104 11.30 6.08 1.64
CA ALA A 104 10.72 6.98 2.65
C ALA A 104 9.17 6.97 2.66
N VAL A 105 8.59 5.77 2.57
CA VAL A 105 7.13 5.56 2.57
C VAL A 105 6.68 4.86 3.85
N THR A 106 5.39 4.99 4.17
CA THR A 106 4.81 4.29 5.32
C THR A 106 4.45 2.85 4.97
N PRO A 107 4.49 1.92 5.93
CA PRO A 107 4.03 0.54 5.73
C PRO A 107 2.60 0.46 5.19
N ARG A 108 1.71 1.36 5.62
CA ARG A 108 0.32 1.40 5.15
C ARG A 108 0.22 1.70 3.65
N ARG A 109 1.07 2.58 3.11
CA ARG A 109 1.12 2.85 1.66
C ARG A 109 1.50 1.60 0.87
N VAL A 110 2.48 0.85 1.36
CA VAL A 110 2.95 -0.41 0.74
C VAL A 110 1.86 -1.49 0.79
N GLN A 111 1.18 -1.63 1.93
CA GLN A 111 0.05 -2.55 2.08
C GLN A 111 -1.09 -2.22 1.11
N PHE A 112 -1.46 -0.94 0.99
CA PHE A 112 -2.50 -0.50 0.06
C PHE A 112 -2.16 -0.83 -1.40
N VAL A 113 -0.90 -0.62 -1.80
CA VAL A 113 -0.41 -1.03 -3.12
C VAL A 113 -0.54 -2.56 -3.28
N GLY A 114 -0.14 -3.34 -2.28
CA GLY A 114 -0.30 -4.79 -2.27
C GLY A 114 -1.77 -5.24 -2.40
N GLU A 115 -2.68 -4.61 -1.67
CA GLU A 115 -4.12 -4.84 -1.75
C GLU A 115 -4.64 -4.56 -3.18
N LYS A 116 -4.20 -3.46 -3.82
CA LYS A 116 -4.57 -3.15 -5.21
C LYS A 116 -4.04 -4.17 -6.22
N ILE A 117 -2.82 -4.68 -6.01
CA ILE A 117 -2.22 -5.73 -6.87
C ILE A 117 -3.08 -7.01 -6.83
N LEU A 118 -3.64 -7.38 -5.68
CA LEU A 118 -4.49 -8.57 -5.56
C LEU A 118 -5.82 -8.45 -6.30
N VAL A 119 -6.35 -7.22 -6.42
CA VAL A 119 -7.61 -6.95 -7.13
C VAL A 119 -7.37 -6.71 -8.63
N ASP A 120 -6.13 -6.90 -9.10
CA ASP A 120 -5.67 -6.61 -10.47
C ASP A 120 -6.06 -5.22 -10.98
N LYS A 121 -6.14 -4.26 -10.06
CA LYS A 121 -6.41 -2.86 -10.43
C LYS A 121 -5.09 -2.23 -10.84
N MET A 122 -4.86 -2.16 -12.16
CA MET A 122 -3.77 -1.35 -12.73
C MET A 122 -3.94 0.15 -12.41
N ASP A 123 -5.15 0.56 -12.03
CA ASP A 123 -5.47 1.93 -11.63
C ASP A 123 -4.89 2.30 -10.24
N MET A 124 -3.69 2.87 -10.28
CA MET A 124 -2.99 3.45 -9.13
C MET A 124 -3.35 4.92 -8.86
N SER A 125 -4.46 5.42 -9.42
CA SER A 125 -4.90 6.78 -9.14
C SER A 125 -5.20 7.01 -7.65
N GLU A 126 -4.85 8.22 -7.20
CA GLU A 126 -5.31 8.77 -5.93
C GLU A 126 -6.77 9.20 -6.07
N LYS A 127 -7.64 8.65 -5.22
CA LYS A 127 -9.09 8.93 -5.23
C LYS A 127 -9.53 9.75 -4.02
N ARG A 128 -8.61 10.07 -3.11
CA ARG A 128 -8.87 10.97 -1.98
C ARG A 128 -9.14 12.38 -2.49
N GLY A 129 -10.09 13.06 -1.86
CA GLY A 129 -10.46 14.41 -2.26
C GLY A 129 -11.29 14.48 -3.55
N GLY A 130 -11.90 13.35 -3.96
CA GLY A 130 -12.94 13.36 -4.99
C GLY A 130 -14.00 14.44 -4.71
N ALA A 131 -14.68 14.88 -5.77
CA ALA A 131 -15.67 15.95 -5.71
C ALA A 131 -16.52 15.80 -4.44
N ARG A 132 -16.48 16.81 -3.57
CA ARG A 132 -17.42 16.89 -2.46
C ARG A 132 -18.80 16.79 -3.08
N TYR A 133 -19.64 15.93 -2.51
CA TYR A 133 -21.03 15.82 -2.93
C TYR A 133 -21.61 17.23 -3.03
N SER A 134 -22.13 17.59 -4.20
CA SER A 134 -22.79 18.88 -4.37
C SER A 134 -23.95 18.94 -3.39
N PHE A 135 -24.18 20.09 -2.77
CA PHE A 135 -25.33 20.31 -1.86
C PHE A 135 -26.67 19.94 -2.53
N SER A 136 -26.75 20.01 -3.88
CA SER A 136 -27.91 19.54 -4.64
C SER A 136 -28.21 18.05 -4.44
N ASP A 137 -27.17 17.23 -4.39
CA ASP A 137 -27.31 15.77 -4.29
C ASP A 137 -27.61 15.36 -2.84
N GLN A 138 -27.28 16.22 -1.87
CA GLN A 138 -27.51 16.01 -0.43
C GLN A 138 -28.99 15.74 -0.10
N THR A 139 -29.90 16.27 -0.92
CA THR A 139 -31.35 16.09 -0.79
C THR A 139 -31.79 14.62 -0.89
N ALA A 140 -31.18 13.83 -1.78
CA ALA A 140 -31.59 12.44 -2.02
C ALA A 140 -31.27 11.51 -0.84
N TRP A 141 -30.13 11.73 -0.16
CA TRP A 141 -29.76 10.96 1.03
C TRP A 141 -30.55 11.39 2.26
N THR A 142 -30.85 12.70 2.39
CA THR A 142 -31.71 13.17 3.48
C THR A 142 -33.11 12.58 3.39
N TYR A 143 -33.70 12.45 2.20
CA TYR A 143 -35.01 11.80 2.04
C TYR A 143 -34.98 10.33 2.48
N LYS A 144 -33.95 9.56 2.09
CA LYS A 144 -33.80 8.15 2.50
C LYS A 144 -33.61 7.99 4.01
N ILE A 145 -32.89 8.93 4.64
CA ILE A 145 -32.71 8.94 6.10
C ILE A 145 -34.03 9.27 6.79
N ILE A 146 -34.77 10.27 6.31
CA ILE A 146 -36.08 10.66 6.86
C ILE A 146 -37.08 9.50 6.72
N GLU A 147 -37.13 8.85 5.56
CA GLU A 147 -37.99 7.68 5.32
C GLU A 147 -37.65 6.53 6.27
N HIS A 148 -36.36 6.20 6.41
CA HIS A 148 -35.92 5.17 7.35
C HIS A 148 -36.26 5.52 8.81
N ILE A 149 -36.07 6.78 9.21
CA ILE A 149 -36.46 7.25 10.55
C ILE A 149 -37.99 7.12 10.73
N ALA A 150 -38.78 7.51 9.73
CA ALA A 150 -40.22 7.37 9.76
C ALA A 150 -40.66 5.91 9.92
N THR A 151 -39.95 4.94 9.32
CA THR A 151 -40.26 3.51 9.54
C THR A 151 -40.09 3.06 11.00
N PHE A 152 -39.21 3.69 11.80
CA PHE A 152 -39.10 3.35 13.22
C PHE A 152 -40.22 3.95 14.07
N PHE A 153 -40.75 5.11 13.67
CA PHE A 153 -41.81 5.79 14.40
C PHE A 153 -43.22 5.32 14.00
N TYR A 154 -43.40 4.89 12.75
CA TYR A 154 -44.71 4.52 12.20
C TYR A 154 -44.83 3.03 11.81
N GLY A 155 -43.74 2.26 11.88
CA GLY A 155 -43.70 0.84 11.48
C GLY A 155 -44.02 -0.17 12.60
N ASN A 156 -44.50 0.27 13.77
CA ASN A 156 -45.00 -0.61 14.83
C ASN A 156 -46.48 -0.30 15.15
N ALA A 157 -47.30 -0.22 14.10
CA ALA A 157 -48.72 -0.49 14.24
C ALA A 157 -48.99 -1.81 13.51
N TYR A 158 -49.69 -2.71 14.21
CA TYR A 158 -50.05 -4.10 13.87
C TYR A 158 -49.00 -5.16 14.26
#